data_AF-A0A9P3H1Y4-F1
#
_entry.id   AF-A0A9P3H1Y4-F1
#
_cell.length_a   1.000
_cell.length_b   1.000
_cell.length_c   1.000
_cell.angle_alpha   90.00
_cell.angle_beta   90.00
_cell.angle_gamma   90.00
#
_symmetry.space_group_name_H-M   'P 1'
#
loop_
_entity.id
_entity.type
_entity.pdbx_description
1 polymer ?
#
loop_
_entity_poly.entity_id
_entity_poly.type
_entity_poly.pdbx_seq_one_letter_code
_entity_poly.pdbx_strand_id
1 'polypeptide(L)'
;MGAALSCIALPALGGVGSILASCFSAAACSLACRSCNCNNSIATRVGYALIMLVNSLIAWTLLSDWASKQLENITHGYLKLNCKDSSCYGSLGVQRVGFALALFHFILGALLIGVHDSRSKRAAIQNGWWGPKVIVWMALVVASFFIPTGFFMFYGNYVALIGAGVFILFGLILLVDFAHTWSESCIAKWEQSDTNKWQFILVGSTLIMYIGAVILTGIMYGYFAGSGCGMNIFWITFNLVLAIAVTVIGILPAVQEANPRSGLAQSSMVVIYCAYLVMSAVANEPNDERDCNPLSKARGTRTTTVLMGAVFTFLAVAYSTSRAATQGGKAGINQGDYAPLNSDSAVPLISSPPNGSSMRRSDALLAAVESGALPVSALDEDDDDDDAEYDTKDDEKNGCQYNYTFFHLVFALAAMYISMVLTNWNTYQTEEGSDHLIYIGQSWPAVWVKVVSSWICYGLYGFSLLAPVLFPDRFLDY
;
A
#
# COMPACT_ATOMS: atom_id res chain seq x y z
N MET A 1 -39.14 27.43 16.48
CA MET A 1 -40.06 26.27 16.55
C MET A 1 -40.81 26.24 15.21
N GLY A 2 -40.71 25.24 14.34
CA GLY A 2 -39.89 24.05 14.28
C GLY A 2 -39.73 23.69 12.80
N ALA A 3 -38.50 23.34 12.42
CA ALA A 3 -38.19 22.68 11.17
C ALA A 3 -38.17 21.17 11.46
N ALA A 4 -39.27 20.49 11.18
CA ALA A 4 -39.37 19.04 11.19
C ALA A 4 -40.63 18.68 10.41
N LEU A 5 -40.56 18.54 9.08
CA LEU A 5 -41.58 17.84 8.25
C LEU A 5 -41.27 17.86 6.73
N SER A 6 -40.04 17.53 6.30
CA SER A 6 -39.81 17.31 4.85
C SER A 6 -38.85 16.15 4.54
N CYS A 7 -38.83 15.12 5.39
CA CYS A 7 -38.11 13.86 5.14
C CYS A 7 -39.03 12.69 4.74
N ILE A 8 -40.27 12.94 4.30
CA ILE A 8 -41.19 11.86 3.92
C ILE A 8 -41.88 12.22 2.60
N ALA A 9 -41.18 12.02 1.49
CA ALA A 9 -41.81 11.74 0.19
C ALA A 9 -40.73 11.30 -0.82
N LEU A 10 -40.68 9.98 -1.08
CA LEU A 10 -40.32 9.28 -2.33
C LEU A 10 -39.47 8.02 -2.09
N PRO A 11 -40.11 6.85 -1.91
CA PRO A 11 -39.53 5.56 -2.24
C PRO A 11 -40.22 5.02 -3.50
N ALA A 12 -39.60 5.17 -4.65
CA ALA A 12 -39.88 4.34 -5.82
C ALA A 12 -38.73 4.46 -6.83
N LEU A 13 -38.11 3.31 -7.13
CA LEU A 13 -37.04 3.04 -8.12
C LEU A 13 -35.59 3.10 -7.60
N GLY A 14 -34.97 1.91 -7.50
CA GLY A 14 -33.51 1.72 -7.60
C GLY A 14 -32.80 1.23 -6.34
N GLY A 15 -32.90 -0.06 -6.02
CA GLY A 15 -32.11 -0.72 -4.98
C GLY A 15 -30.62 -0.80 -5.32
N VAL A 16 -29.80 -1.01 -4.29
CA VAL A 16 -28.32 -1.04 -4.24
C VAL A 16 -27.63 0.33 -4.08
N GLY A 17 -28.05 1.38 -4.80
CA GLY A 17 -27.47 2.73 -4.63
C GLY A 17 -27.80 3.40 -3.29
N SER A 18 -28.98 3.07 -2.73
CA SER A 18 -29.53 3.68 -1.52
C SER A 18 -28.89 3.16 -0.22
N ILE A 19 -28.24 1.99 -0.23
CA ILE A 19 -27.53 1.44 0.95
C ILE A 19 -26.15 2.07 1.10
N LEU A 20 -25.46 2.31 -0.03
CA LEU A 20 -24.19 3.05 -0.01
C LEU A 20 -24.45 4.53 0.28
N ALA A 21 -25.52 5.15 -0.21
CA ALA A 21 -25.84 6.54 0.14
C ALA A 21 -26.36 6.73 1.58
N SER A 22 -27.07 5.75 2.16
CA SER A 22 -27.62 5.87 3.52
C SER A 22 -26.59 5.65 4.62
N CYS A 23 -25.59 4.78 4.41
CA CYS A 23 -24.45 4.64 5.32
C CYS A 23 -23.56 5.89 5.32
N PHE A 24 -23.42 6.56 4.17
CA PHE A 24 -22.69 7.81 4.08
C PHE A 24 -23.44 8.97 4.75
N SER A 25 -24.77 8.99 4.72
CA SER A 25 -25.53 10.10 5.32
C SER A 25 -25.58 10.02 6.85
N ALA A 26 -25.68 8.82 7.45
CA ALA A 26 -25.74 8.67 8.90
C ALA A 26 -24.33 8.70 9.55
N ALA A 27 -23.32 8.09 8.91
CA ALA A 27 -21.95 8.16 9.39
C ALA A 27 -21.31 9.53 9.09
N ALA A 28 -21.50 10.12 7.91
CA ALA A 28 -20.94 11.45 7.63
C ALA A 28 -21.68 12.59 8.36
N CYS A 29 -23.00 12.53 8.61
CA CYS A 29 -23.64 13.55 9.45
C CYS A 29 -23.32 13.42 10.94
N SER A 30 -22.95 12.22 11.42
CA SER A 30 -22.42 12.04 12.79
C SER A 30 -20.92 12.38 12.88
N LEU A 31 -20.14 12.20 11.80
CA LEU A 31 -18.72 12.59 11.67
C LEU A 31 -18.50 14.08 11.31
N ALA A 32 -19.48 14.76 10.70
CA ALA A 32 -19.32 16.15 10.25
C ALA A 32 -19.65 17.19 11.33
N CYS A 33 -20.44 16.85 12.34
CA CYS A 33 -20.97 17.82 13.32
C CYS A 33 -20.44 17.65 14.76
N ARG A 34 -19.52 16.71 15.01
CA ARG A 34 -18.75 16.67 16.25
C ARG A 34 -17.29 16.46 15.88
N SER A 35 -16.43 17.36 16.34
CA SER A 35 -14.97 17.25 16.27
C SER A 35 -14.53 15.99 17.03
N CYS A 36 -14.68 14.81 16.43
CA CYS A 36 -14.15 13.57 16.98
C CYS A 36 -12.63 13.64 16.84
N ASN A 37 -11.97 13.99 17.93
CA ASN A 37 -10.56 13.78 18.12
C ASN A 37 -10.37 12.25 18.26
N CYS A 38 -10.30 11.54 17.12
CA CYS A 38 -9.95 10.12 17.13
C CYS A 38 -8.47 10.05 17.45
N ASN A 39 -8.14 10.07 18.74
CA ASN A 39 -6.77 10.03 19.23
C ASN A 39 -6.13 8.63 19.05
N ASN A 40 -6.66 7.81 18.14
CA ASN A 40 -6.22 6.45 17.88
C ASN A 40 -5.59 6.38 16.48
N SER A 41 -4.32 6.02 16.44
CA SER A 41 -3.49 5.89 15.24
C SER A 41 -4.10 4.92 14.22
N ILE A 42 -4.76 3.85 14.68
CA ILE A 42 -5.43 2.87 13.82
C ILE A 42 -6.63 3.50 13.11
N ALA A 43 -7.46 4.25 13.83
CA ALA A 43 -8.65 4.90 13.27
C ALA A 43 -8.28 5.89 12.16
N THR A 44 -7.21 6.67 12.37
CA THR A 44 -6.69 7.61 11.38
C THR A 44 -6.22 6.93 10.10
N ARG A 45 -5.47 5.83 10.23
CA ARG A 45 -5.00 5.03 9.09
C ARG A 45 -6.15 4.46 8.27
N VAL A 46 -7.16 3.91 8.96
CA VAL A 46 -8.38 3.40 8.32
C VAL A 46 -9.16 4.51 7.62
N GLY A 47 -9.22 5.71 8.22
CA GLY A 47 -9.86 6.89 7.61
C GLY A 47 -9.24 7.28 6.27
N TYR A 48 -7.91 7.36 6.18
CA TYR A 48 -7.23 7.66 4.92
C TYR A 48 -7.36 6.53 3.89
N ALA A 49 -7.32 5.26 4.31
CA ALA A 49 -7.59 4.12 3.45
C ALA A 49 -9.00 4.17 2.84
N LEU A 50 -9.99 4.61 3.63
CA LEU A 50 -11.37 4.78 3.18
C LEU A 50 -11.50 5.93 2.17
N ILE A 51 -10.86 7.08 2.40
CA ILE A 51 -10.82 8.17 1.40
C ILE A 51 -10.24 7.67 0.08
N MET A 52 -9.12 6.93 0.12
CA MET A 52 -8.51 6.36 -1.08
C MET A 52 -9.45 5.36 -1.78
N LEU A 53 -10.15 4.52 -1.03
CA LEU A 53 -11.12 3.58 -1.59
C LEU A 53 -12.28 4.31 -2.28
N VAL A 54 -12.85 5.33 -1.64
CA VAL A 54 -13.93 6.14 -2.22
C VAL A 54 -13.43 6.84 -3.49
N ASN A 55 -12.23 7.43 -3.46
CA ASN A 55 -11.61 8.05 -4.63
C ASN A 55 -11.43 7.05 -5.79
N SER A 56 -11.02 5.81 -5.47
CA SER A 56 -10.84 4.73 -6.45
C SER A 56 -12.17 4.33 -7.09
N LEU A 57 -13.25 4.27 -6.30
CA LEU A 57 -14.60 4.02 -6.82
C LEU A 57 -15.08 5.16 -7.71
N ILE A 58 -14.86 6.42 -7.32
CA ILE A 58 -15.20 7.59 -8.15
C ILE A 58 -14.41 7.57 -9.47
N ALA A 59 -13.10 7.31 -9.40
CA ALA A 59 -12.27 7.20 -10.60
C ALA A 59 -12.75 6.06 -11.51
N TRP A 60 -13.10 4.91 -10.94
CA TRP A 60 -13.61 3.78 -11.70
C TRP A 60 -14.98 4.06 -12.35
N THR A 61 -15.90 4.77 -11.68
CA THR A 61 -17.18 5.15 -12.29
C THR A 61 -17.02 6.13 -13.43
N LEU A 62 -16.00 6.99 -13.42
CA LEU A 62 -15.67 7.90 -14.54
C LEU A 62 -15.29 7.16 -15.83
N LEU A 63 -14.83 5.90 -15.75
CA LEU A 63 -14.58 5.07 -16.92
C LEU A 63 -15.87 4.58 -17.61
N SER A 64 -17.04 4.74 -16.99
CA SER A 64 -18.32 4.35 -17.59
C SER A 64 -18.78 5.36 -18.66
N ASP A 65 -19.42 4.86 -19.72
CA ASP A 65 -19.97 5.71 -20.79
C ASP A 65 -21.00 6.72 -20.27
N TRP A 66 -21.76 6.32 -19.25
CA TRP A 66 -22.73 7.21 -18.60
C TRP A 66 -22.05 8.39 -17.91
N ALA A 67 -21.00 8.13 -17.12
CA ALA A 67 -20.29 9.18 -16.40
C ALA A 67 -19.52 10.10 -17.36
N SER A 68 -18.93 9.54 -18.41
CA SER A 68 -18.22 10.32 -19.43
C SER A 68 -19.14 11.32 -20.16
N LYS A 69 -20.35 10.88 -20.56
CA LYS A 69 -21.36 11.76 -21.18
C LYS A 69 -21.88 12.84 -20.24
N GLN A 70 -22.10 12.48 -18.97
CA GLN A 70 -22.54 13.45 -17.97
C GLN A 70 -21.45 14.50 -17.70
N LEU A 71 -20.18 14.08 -17.64
CA LEU A 71 -19.04 14.97 -17.46
C LEU A 71 -18.86 15.93 -18.65
N GLU A 72 -19.01 15.43 -19.88
CA GLU A 72 -18.99 16.25 -21.10
C GLU A 72 -20.05 17.35 -21.04
N ASN A 73 -21.27 17.01 -20.62
CA ASN A 73 -22.38 17.95 -20.51
C ASN A 73 -22.15 19.00 -19.40
N ILE A 74 -21.69 18.56 -18.21
CA ILE A 74 -21.39 19.45 -17.07
C ILE A 74 -20.24 20.42 -17.39
N THR A 75 -19.26 19.99 -18.18
CA THR A 75 -18.07 20.80 -18.48
C THR A 75 -18.23 21.71 -19.70
N HIS A 76 -19.45 21.82 -20.25
CA HIS A 76 -19.83 22.71 -21.35
C HIS A 76 -18.85 22.67 -22.55
N GLY A 77 -18.22 21.53 -22.81
CA GLY A 77 -17.24 21.38 -23.89
C GLY A 77 -15.91 22.12 -23.68
N TYR A 78 -15.58 22.61 -22.48
CA TYR A 78 -14.26 23.15 -22.15
C TYR A 78 -13.16 22.06 -22.23
N LEU A 79 -13.55 20.81 -21.99
CA LEU A 79 -12.74 19.60 -22.15
C LEU A 79 -12.72 19.07 -23.60
N LYS A 80 -12.73 19.94 -24.62
CA LYS A 80 -12.51 19.50 -26.01
C LYS A 80 -11.07 19.00 -26.18
N LEU A 81 -10.88 17.71 -25.93
CA LEU A 81 -9.84 16.98 -26.64
C LEU A 81 -10.39 16.60 -28.00
N ASN A 82 -9.55 16.70 -29.03
CA ASN A 82 -9.75 16.00 -30.29
C ASN A 82 -9.57 14.50 -30.07
N CYS A 83 -10.42 13.91 -29.24
CA CYS A 83 -10.45 12.48 -28.99
C CYS A 83 -11.54 11.87 -29.88
N LYS A 84 -11.14 10.93 -30.73
CA LYS A 84 -12.03 10.25 -31.67
C LYS A 84 -13.06 9.36 -30.96
N ASP A 85 -12.82 8.98 -29.70
CA ASP A 85 -13.62 8.03 -28.92
C ASP A 85 -13.97 8.51 -27.48
N SER A 86 -15.10 8.03 -26.95
CA SER A 86 -15.61 8.29 -25.58
C SER A 86 -14.70 7.79 -24.45
N SER A 87 -13.81 6.84 -24.73
CA SER A 87 -12.88 6.22 -23.77
C SER A 87 -11.77 7.17 -23.29
N CYS A 88 -11.42 8.17 -24.09
CA CYS A 88 -10.44 9.19 -23.75
C CYS A 88 -10.91 10.11 -22.61
N TYR A 89 -12.20 10.46 -22.58
CA TYR A 89 -12.79 11.31 -21.55
C TYR A 89 -12.72 10.66 -20.16
N GLY A 90 -13.12 9.39 -20.06
CA GLY A 90 -13.05 8.65 -18.80
C GLY A 90 -11.63 8.51 -18.27
N SER A 91 -10.68 8.23 -19.16
CA SER A 91 -9.25 8.09 -18.80
C SER A 91 -8.66 9.36 -18.20
N LEU A 92 -9.01 10.53 -18.77
CA LEU A 92 -8.55 11.82 -18.25
C LEU A 92 -9.28 12.21 -16.96
N GLY A 93 -10.56 11.82 -16.82
CA GLY A 93 -11.30 11.96 -15.57
C GLY A 93 -10.63 11.22 -14.41
N VAL A 94 -10.16 9.99 -14.66
CA VAL A 94 -9.39 9.20 -13.69
C VAL A 94 -8.12 9.94 -13.26
N GLN A 95 -7.33 10.45 -14.22
CA GLN A 95 -6.09 11.18 -13.90
C GLN A 95 -6.34 12.44 -13.07
N ARG A 96 -7.46 13.15 -13.31
CA ARG A 96 -7.86 14.35 -12.56
C ARG A 96 -8.20 14.04 -11.10
N VAL A 97 -9.06 13.04 -10.88
CA VAL A 97 -9.45 12.58 -9.54
C VAL A 97 -8.25 11.98 -8.79
N GLY A 98 -7.42 11.20 -9.49
CA GLY A 98 -6.17 10.65 -8.99
C GLY A 98 -5.16 11.72 -8.56
N PHE A 99 -4.96 12.73 -9.41
CA PHE A 99 -4.12 13.89 -9.11
C PHE A 99 -4.59 14.64 -7.87
N ALA A 100 -5.90 14.88 -7.73
CA ALA A 100 -6.45 15.56 -6.56
C ALA A 100 -6.16 14.80 -5.25
N LEU A 101 -6.30 13.47 -5.26
CA LEU A 101 -5.95 12.65 -4.09
C LEU A 101 -4.44 12.65 -3.80
N ALA A 102 -3.60 12.53 -4.85
CA ALA A 102 -2.15 12.61 -4.68
C ALA A 102 -1.72 13.97 -4.11
N LEU A 103 -2.27 15.06 -4.63
CA LEU A 103 -2.02 16.42 -4.17
C LEU A 103 -2.50 16.63 -2.72
N PHE A 104 -3.68 16.12 -2.37
CA PHE A 104 -4.19 16.13 -0.99
C PHE A 104 -3.18 15.49 -0.02
N HIS A 105 -2.66 14.32 -0.37
CA HIS A 105 -1.66 13.65 0.45
C HIS A 105 -0.31 14.37 0.47
N PHE A 106 0.17 14.93 -0.65
CA PHE A 106 1.39 15.74 -0.63
C PHE A 106 1.27 16.98 0.25
N ILE A 107 0.13 17.66 0.22
CA ILE A 107 -0.12 18.83 1.09
C ILE A 107 -0.09 18.40 2.56
N LEU A 108 -0.78 17.32 2.94
CA LEU A 108 -0.76 16.82 4.31
C LEU A 108 0.64 16.35 4.73
N GLY A 109 1.34 15.62 3.86
CA GLY A 109 2.72 15.21 4.09
C GLY A 109 3.64 16.40 4.32
N ALA A 110 3.53 17.45 3.51
CA ALA A 110 4.31 18.69 3.66
C ALA A 110 4.03 19.42 4.98
N LEU A 111 2.76 19.48 5.41
CA LEU A 111 2.38 20.09 6.69
C LEU A 111 2.93 19.33 7.91
N LEU A 112 3.19 18.03 7.75
CA LEU A 112 3.61 17.11 8.80
C LEU A 112 5.12 16.79 8.77
N ILE A 113 5.90 17.53 7.98
CA ILE A 113 7.37 17.40 7.96
C ILE A 113 7.95 17.72 9.35
N GLY A 114 8.78 16.81 9.86
CA GLY A 114 9.48 16.96 11.14
C GLY A 114 8.57 16.86 12.36
N VAL A 115 7.43 16.17 12.25
CA VAL A 115 6.59 15.82 13.40
C VAL A 115 7.04 14.47 13.95
N HIS A 116 7.54 14.48 15.18
CA HIS A 116 8.04 13.28 15.88
C HIS A 116 7.25 12.96 17.16
N ASP A 117 6.43 13.90 17.64
CA ASP A 117 5.59 13.76 18.84
C ASP A 117 4.12 14.06 18.49
N SER A 118 3.24 13.14 18.89
CA SER A 118 1.78 13.18 18.74
C SER A 118 1.13 14.33 19.52
N ARG A 119 1.82 14.88 20.53
CA ARG A 119 1.37 16.03 21.32
C ARG A 119 1.59 17.37 20.61
N SER A 120 2.31 17.38 19.49
CA SER A 120 2.49 18.59 18.71
C SER A 120 1.14 19.07 18.14
N LYS A 121 0.90 20.39 18.13
CA LYS A 121 -0.31 20.96 17.52
C LYS A 121 -0.50 20.55 16.05
N ARG A 122 0.58 20.21 15.35
CA ARG A 122 0.56 19.71 13.97
C ARG A 122 0.10 18.26 13.87
N ALA A 123 0.37 17.41 14.86
CA ALA A 123 -0.17 16.05 14.90
C ALA A 123 -1.70 16.01 15.01
N ALA A 124 -2.34 17.05 15.56
CA ALA A 124 -3.79 17.21 15.51
C ALA A 124 -4.34 17.32 14.07
N ILE A 125 -3.52 17.79 13.11
CA ILE A 125 -3.87 17.76 11.67
C ILE A 125 -3.85 16.31 11.17
N GLN A 126 -2.99 15.43 11.69
CA GLN A 126 -2.97 14.02 11.29
C GLN A 126 -4.16 13.26 11.87
N ASN A 127 -4.37 13.33 13.18
CA ASN A 127 -5.34 12.47 13.88
C ASN A 127 -6.76 13.06 13.97
N GLY A 128 -6.91 14.38 13.80
CA GLY A 128 -8.19 15.09 13.92
C GLY A 128 -8.68 15.77 12.64
N TRP A 129 -9.62 16.71 12.78
CA TRP A 129 -10.09 17.63 11.74
C TRP A 129 -10.58 16.94 10.44
N TRP A 130 -11.30 15.82 10.58
CA TRP A 130 -11.79 15.01 9.45
C TRP A 130 -12.75 15.76 8.52
N GLY A 131 -13.68 16.55 9.06
CA GLY A 131 -14.61 17.34 8.24
C GLY A 131 -13.90 18.27 7.25
N PRO A 132 -13.03 19.19 7.73
CA PRO A 132 -12.21 20.03 6.86
C PRO A 132 -11.36 19.25 5.85
N LYS A 133 -10.75 18.12 6.23
CA LYS A 133 -9.97 17.29 5.31
C LYS A 133 -10.79 16.78 4.13
N VAL A 134 -12.00 16.26 4.40
CA VAL A 134 -12.90 15.75 3.37
C VAL A 134 -13.33 16.89 2.44
N ILE A 135 -13.64 18.07 2.99
CA ILE A 135 -13.99 19.26 2.19
C ILE A 135 -12.82 19.67 1.30
N VAL A 136 -11.59 19.73 1.83
CA VAL A 136 -10.39 20.07 1.05
C VAL A 136 -10.15 19.05 -0.06
N TRP A 137 -10.26 17.75 0.22
CA TRP A 137 -10.12 16.71 -0.81
C TRP A 137 -11.18 16.87 -1.92
N MET A 138 -12.45 17.06 -1.58
CA MET A 138 -13.52 17.30 -2.56
C MET A 138 -13.29 18.59 -3.36
N ALA A 139 -12.82 19.65 -2.71
CA ALA A 139 -12.47 20.91 -3.38
C ALA A 139 -11.31 20.74 -4.36
N LEU A 140 -10.29 19.95 -4.01
CA LEU A 140 -9.18 19.62 -4.92
C LEU A 140 -9.65 18.80 -6.12
N VAL A 141 -10.59 17.86 -5.92
CA VAL A 141 -11.21 17.11 -7.02
C VAL A 141 -11.91 18.07 -7.98
N VAL A 142 -12.76 18.98 -7.48
CA VAL A 142 -13.44 19.98 -8.31
C VAL A 142 -12.44 20.92 -8.99
N ALA A 143 -11.44 21.41 -8.25
CA ALA A 143 -10.37 22.27 -8.77
C ALA A 143 -9.61 21.61 -9.93
N SER A 144 -9.38 20.29 -9.86
CA SER A 144 -8.67 19.56 -10.90
C SER A 144 -9.36 19.62 -12.27
N PHE A 145 -10.68 19.85 -12.34
CA PHE A 145 -11.41 19.98 -13.61
C PHE A 145 -11.22 21.34 -14.30
N PHE A 146 -10.80 22.37 -13.57
CA PHE A 146 -10.48 23.69 -14.14
C PHE A 146 -9.07 23.74 -14.75
N ILE A 147 -8.20 22.79 -14.42
CA ILE A 147 -6.84 22.72 -14.94
C ILE A 147 -6.87 22.23 -16.42
N PRO A 148 -6.12 22.87 -17.34
CA PRO A 148 -6.09 22.49 -18.75
C PRO A 148 -5.66 21.03 -18.96
N THR A 149 -6.22 20.39 -19.99
CA THR A 149 -5.94 18.98 -20.29
C THR A 149 -4.47 18.69 -20.61
N GLY A 150 -3.74 19.62 -21.22
CA GLY A 150 -2.31 19.45 -21.53
C GLY A 150 -1.48 19.08 -20.30
N PHE A 151 -1.82 19.64 -19.14
CA PHE A 151 -1.19 19.28 -17.87
C PHE A 151 -1.43 17.80 -17.50
N PHE A 152 -2.65 17.29 -17.64
CA PHE A 152 -2.97 15.91 -17.28
C PHE A 152 -2.40 14.88 -18.24
N MET A 153 -2.20 15.24 -19.51
CA MET A 153 -1.47 14.38 -20.44
C MET A 153 -0.01 14.24 -20.00
N PHE A 154 0.66 15.33 -19.65
CA PHE A 154 2.02 15.29 -19.10
C PHE A 154 2.07 14.55 -17.75
N TYR A 155 1.17 14.88 -16.83
CA TYR A 155 1.09 14.25 -15.52
C TYR A 155 0.88 12.73 -15.64
N GLY A 156 -0.08 12.29 -16.46
CA GLY A 156 -0.35 10.86 -16.66
C GLY A 156 0.83 10.12 -17.30
N ASN A 157 1.40 10.67 -18.37
CA ASN A 157 2.46 10.00 -19.14
C ASN A 157 3.79 9.90 -18.40
N TYR A 158 4.10 10.87 -17.53
CA TYR A 158 5.42 10.96 -16.89
C TYR A 158 5.32 10.86 -15.38
N VAL A 159 4.60 11.78 -14.73
CA VAL A 159 4.61 11.90 -13.26
C VAL A 159 3.91 10.71 -12.59
N ALA A 160 2.68 10.43 -13.00
CA ALA A 160 1.90 9.32 -12.46
C ALA A 160 2.51 7.96 -12.83
N LEU A 161 3.09 7.84 -14.04
CA LEU A 161 3.83 6.64 -14.45
C LEU A 161 5.03 6.37 -13.54
N ILE A 162 5.88 7.39 -13.30
CA ILE A 162 7.03 7.27 -12.41
C ILE A 162 6.58 6.98 -10.98
N GLY A 163 5.58 7.71 -10.47
CA GLY A 163 5.05 7.50 -9.12
C GLY A 163 4.47 6.09 -8.92
N ALA A 164 3.75 5.58 -9.92
CA ALA A 164 3.25 4.20 -9.93
C ALA A 164 4.40 3.18 -9.94
N GLY A 165 5.47 3.44 -10.70
CA GLY A 165 6.68 2.63 -10.67
C GLY A 165 7.34 2.61 -9.28
N VAL A 166 7.50 3.77 -8.64
CA VAL A 166 8.05 3.88 -7.28
C VAL A 166 7.15 3.17 -6.26
N PHE A 167 5.82 3.26 -6.40
CA PHE A 167 4.90 2.53 -5.53
C PHE A 167 5.07 1.01 -5.65
N ILE A 168 5.23 0.50 -6.87
CA ILE A 168 5.52 -0.93 -7.10
C ILE A 168 6.83 -1.30 -6.39
N LEU A 169 7.90 -0.49 -6.53
CA LEU A 169 9.18 -0.72 -5.86
C LEU A 169 9.05 -0.80 -4.33
N PHE A 170 8.27 0.08 -3.71
CA PHE A 170 7.98 -0.01 -2.27
C PHE A 170 7.26 -1.32 -1.93
N GLY A 171 6.28 -1.72 -2.76
CA GLY A 171 5.61 -3.01 -2.63
C GLY A 171 6.59 -4.20 -2.71
N LEU A 172 7.60 -4.13 -3.59
CA LEU A 172 8.64 -5.17 -3.70
C LEU A 172 9.48 -5.29 -2.43
N ILE A 173 9.94 -4.16 -1.88
CA ILE A 173 10.76 -4.14 -0.65
C ILE A 173 9.99 -4.77 0.51
N LEU A 174 8.73 -4.39 0.66
CA LEU A 174 7.86 -4.94 1.72
C LEU A 174 7.52 -6.41 1.51
N LEU A 175 7.46 -6.87 0.26
CA LEU A 175 7.28 -8.27 -0.04
C LEU A 175 8.51 -9.09 0.38
N VAL A 176 9.72 -8.59 0.11
CA VAL A 176 10.96 -9.24 0.56
C VAL A 176 11.04 -9.26 2.09
N ASP A 177 10.78 -8.13 2.74
CA ASP A 177 10.72 -8.02 4.20
C ASP A 177 9.65 -8.96 4.80
N PHE A 178 8.47 -9.02 4.20
CA PHE A 178 7.43 -9.96 4.59
C PHE A 178 7.86 -11.41 4.41
N ALA A 179 8.55 -11.75 3.33
CA ALA A 179 9.05 -13.10 3.09
C ALA A 179 10.05 -13.51 4.18
N HIS A 180 10.96 -12.61 4.57
CA HIS A 180 11.86 -12.82 5.70
C HIS A 180 11.09 -12.98 7.01
N THR A 181 10.24 -12.01 7.36
CA THR A 181 9.42 -12.00 8.58
C THR A 181 8.53 -13.24 8.70
N TRP A 182 7.93 -13.69 7.60
CA TRP A 182 7.09 -14.89 7.55
C TRP A 182 7.90 -16.14 7.89
N SER A 183 9.05 -16.32 7.24
CA SER A 183 9.94 -17.45 7.51
C SER A 183 10.40 -17.46 8.96
N GLU A 184 10.84 -16.31 9.48
CA GLU A 184 11.27 -16.16 10.87
C GLU A 184 10.15 -16.45 11.86
N SER A 185 8.95 -15.90 11.62
CA SER A 185 7.77 -16.13 12.47
C SER A 185 7.37 -17.60 12.51
N CYS A 186 7.45 -18.31 11.38
CA CYS A 186 7.15 -19.74 11.33
C CYS A 186 8.20 -20.56 12.08
N ILE A 187 9.49 -20.24 11.94
CA ILE A 187 10.58 -20.93 12.65
C ILE A 187 10.47 -20.69 14.15
N ALA A 188 10.33 -19.43 14.59
CA ALA A 188 10.19 -19.09 16.00
C ALA A 188 8.98 -19.78 16.66
N LYS A 189 7.83 -19.82 15.97
CA LYS A 189 6.66 -20.53 16.48
C LYS A 189 6.80 -22.04 16.46
N TRP A 190 7.62 -22.60 15.57
CA TRP A 190 7.94 -24.02 15.58
C TRP A 190 8.83 -24.37 16.76
N GLU A 191 9.86 -23.58 17.04
CA GLU A 191 10.76 -23.76 18.20
C GLU A 191 10.01 -23.64 19.53
N GLN A 192 9.00 -22.76 19.60
CA GLN A 192 8.19 -22.55 20.80
C GLN A 192 7.00 -23.51 20.94
N SER A 193 6.60 -24.23 19.88
CA SER A 193 5.44 -25.12 19.92
C SER A 193 5.86 -26.58 20.05
N ASP A 194 5.22 -27.31 20.96
CA ASP A 194 5.37 -28.77 21.08
C ASP A 194 4.81 -29.57 19.88
N THR A 195 4.19 -28.88 18.90
CA THR A 195 3.59 -29.50 17.72
C THR A 195 4.28 -29.04 16.43
N ASN A 196 4.52 -29.98 15.52
CA ASN A 196 5.17 -29.73 14.23
C ASN A 196 4.28 -28.97 13.22
N LYS A 197 3.18 -28.35 13.65
CA LYS A 197 2.23 -27.67 12.76
C LYS A 197 2.89 -26.54 11.97
N TRP A 198 3.70 -25.73 12.63
CA TRP A 198 4.40 -24.59 12.01
C TRP A 198 5.47 -25.04 11.00
N GLN A 199 6.14 -26.16 11.26
CA GLN A 199 7.04 -26.80 10.31
C GLN A 199 6.30 -27.26 9.05
N PHE A 200 5.15 -27.95 9.19
CA PHE A 200 4.34 -28.38 8.05
C PHE A 200 3.80 -27.18 7.25
N ILE A 201 3.40 -26.10 7.93
CA ILE A 201 2.97 -24.86 7.26
C ILE A 201 4.12 -24.24 6.47
N LEU A 202 5.32 -24.15 7.05
CA LEU A 202 6.48 -23.56 6.39
C LEU A 202 6.90 -24.37 5.16
N VAL A 203 7.07 -25.69 5.30
CA VAL A 203 7.46 -26.58 4.20
C VAL A 203 6.35 -26.65 3.15
N GLY A 204 5.10 -26.79 3.57
CA GLY A 204 3.94 -26.88 2.69
C GLY A 204 3.74 -25.61 1.87
N SER A 205 3.80 -24.44 2.49
CA SER A 205 3.69 -23.16 1.79
C SER A 205 4.84 -22.95 0.79
N THR A 206 6.07 -23.29 1.17
CA THR A 206 7.25 -23.23 0.28
C THR A 206 7.07 -24.12 -0.96
N LEU A 207 6.64 -25.37 -0.76
CA LEU A 207 6.41 -26.32 -1.85
C LEU A 207 5.31 -25.83 -2.80
N ILE A 208 4.19 -25.37 -2.25
CA ILE A 208 3.06 -24.85 -3.04
C ILE A 208 3.49 -23.64 -3.89
N MET A 209 4.27 -22.73 -3.32
CA MET A 209 4.75 -21.54 -4.05
C MET A 209 5.68 -21.92 -5.20
N TYR A 210 6.62 -22.85 -5.00
CA TYR A 210 7.49 -23.32 -6.08
C TYR A 210 6.71 -24.07 -7.18
N ILE A 211 5.80 -24.97 -6.80
CA ILE A 211 4.94 -25.67 -7.76
C ILE A 211 4.11 -24.67 -8.56
N GLY A 212 3.51 -23.67 -7.88
CA GLY A 212 2.79 -22.59 -8.52
C GLY A 212 3.64 -21.83 -9.53
N ALA A 213 4.89 -21.51 -9.19
CA ALA A 213 5.79 -20.77 -10.07
C ALA A 213 6.16 -21.57 -11.33
N VAL A 214 6.38 -22.88 -11.18
CA VAL A 214 6.62 -23.79 -12.31
C VAL A 214 5.38 -23.90 -13.20
N ILE A 215 4.18 -24.03 -12.61
CA ILE A 215 2.92 -24.07 -13.36
C ILE A 215 2.71 -22.76 -14.13
N LEU A 216 2.88 -21.60 -13.47
CA LEU A 216 2.78 -20.30 -14.13
C LEU A 216 3.77 -20.17 -15.28
N THR A 217 5.01 -20.62 -15.09
CA THR A 217 6.03 -20.63 -16.15
C THR A 217 5.64 -21.53 -17.32
N GLY A 218 5.08 -22.70 -17.05
CA GLY A 218 4.55 -23.61 -18.08
C GLY A 218 3.38 -23.00 -18.86
N ILE A 219 2.44 -22.34 -18.17
CA ILE A 219 1.34 -21.61 -18.81
C ILE A 219 1.90 -20.48 -19.69
N MET A 220 2.91 -19.74 -19.22
CA MET A 220 3.53 -18.67 -19.99
C MET A 220 4.13 -19.18 -21.31
N TYR A 221 4.90 -20.28 -21.27
CA TYR A 221 5.41 -20.91 -22.50
C TYR A 221 4.29 -21.46 -23.39
N GLY A 222 3.24 -22.05 -22.82
CA GLY A 222 2.15 -22.65 -23.59
C GLY A 222 1.31 -21.62 -24.36
N TYR A 223 1.10 -20.43 -23.81
CA TYR A 223 0.20 -19.43 -24.38
C TYR A 223 0.89 -18.23 -25.04
N PHE A 224 2.08 -17.83 -24.57
CA PHE A 224 2.71 -16.57 -24.99
C PHE A 224 4.05 -16.76 -25.73
N ALA A 225 4.57 -17.98 -25.82
CA ALA A 225 5.84 -18.30 -26.46
C ALA A 225 5.69 -19.01 -27.82
N GLY A 226 4.81 -18.48 -28.68
CA GLY A 226 4.64 -18.97 -30.05
C GLY A 226 5.84 -18.71 -30.96
N SER A 227 5.85 -19.35 -32.14
CA SER A 227 6.89 -19.12 -33.15
C SER A 227 6.90 -17.65 -33.60
N GLY A 228 8.01 -16.94 -33.38
CA GLY A 228 8.15 -15.51 -33.70
C GLY A 228 8.00 -14.55 -32.51
N CYS A 229 7.60 -15.05 -31.33
CA CYS A 229 7.44 -14.28 -30.10
C CYS A 229 8.74 -14.26 -29.26
N GLY A 230 9.86 -13.90 -29.87
CA GLY A 230 11.19 -13.95 -29.26
C GLY A 230 11.34 -13.12 -27.98
N MET A 231 10.63 -11.99 -27.88
CA MET A 231 10.65 -11.12 -26.70
C MET A 231 10.00 -11.78 -25.49
N ASN A 232 8.82 -12.38 -25.67
CA ASN A 232 8.15 -13.13 -24.60
C ASN A 232 8.98 -14.33 -24.16
N ILE A 233 9.56 -15.07 -25.10
CA ILE A 233 10.49 -16.17 -24.81
C ILE A 233 11.63 -15.67 -23.93
N PHE A 234 12.28 -14.55 -24.31
CA PHE A 234 13.36 -13.97 -23.52
C PHE A 234 12.92 -13.62 -22.09
N TRP A 235 11.81 -12.90 -21.90
CA TRP A 235 11.35 -12.53 -20.56
C TRP A 235 11.04 -13.74 -19.68
N ILE A 236 10.36 -14.75 -20.24
CA ILE A 236 10.01 -15.98 -19.50
C ILE A 236 11.28 -16.76 -19.15
N THR A 237 12.18 -16.96 -20.12
CA THR A 237 13.43 -17.69 -19.90
C THR A 237 14.35 -16.96 -18.92
N PHE A 238 14.50 -15.65 -19.06
CA PHE A 238 15.34 -14.86 -18.16
C PHE A 238 14.78 -14.85 -16.73
N ASN A 239 13.46 -14.75 -16.56
CA ASN A 239 12.82 -14.89 -15.24
C ASN A 239 13.08 -16.26 -14.62
N LEU A 240 12.99 -17.34 -15.41
CA LEU A 240 13.31 -18.69 -14.94
C LEU A 240 14.77 -18.83 -14.50
N VAL A 241 15.71 -18.25 -15.25
CA VAL A 241 17.14 -18.23 -14.87
C VAL A 241 17.35 -17.48 -13.57
N LEU A 242 16.77 -16.29 -13.41
CA LEU A 242 16.86 -15.52 -12.18
C LEU A 242 16.23 -16.25 -10.99
N ALA A 243 15.09 -16.92 -11.20
CA ALA A 243 14.44 -17.74 -10.18
C ALA A 243 15.38 -18.84 -9.65
N ILE A 244 16.00 -19.60 -10.56
CA ILE A 244 16.95 -20.65 -10.20
C ILE A 244 18.16 -20.03 -9.48
N ALA A 245 18.69 -18.92 -9.98
CA ALA A 245 19.85 -18.25 -9.40
C ALA A 245 19.61 -17.83 -7.94
N VAL A 246 18.49 -17.15 -7.64
CA VAL A 246 18.20 -16.72 -6.25
C VAL A 246 17.88 -17.90 -5.32
N THR A 247 17.26 -18.96 -5.83
CA THR A 247 17.04 -20.19 -5.06
C THR A 247 18.37 -20.86 -4.70
N VAL A 248 19.33 -20.93 -5.66
CA VAL A 248 20.68 -21.47 -5.40
C VAL A 248 21.43 -20.59 -4.41
N ILE A 249 21.42 -19.26 -4.58
CA ILE A 249 22.08 -18.34 -3.65
C ILE A 249 21.56 -18.51 -2.22
N GLY A 250 20.23 -18.65 -2.04
CA GLY A 250 19.62 -18.83 -0.73
C GLY A 250 19.99 -20.11 0.02
N ILE A 251 20.54 -21.12 -0.66
CA ILE A 251 21.00 -22.38 -0.07
C ILE A 251 22.52 -22.54 0.00
N LEU A 252 23.29 -21.55 -0.47
CA LEU A 252 24.75 -21.62 -0.41
C LEU A 252 25.23 -21.63 1.05
N PRO A 253 26.16 -22.51 1.43
CA PRO A 253 26.66 -22.58 2.81
C PRO A 253 27.19 -21.24 3.32
N ALA A 254 27.94 -20.51 2.49
CA ALA A 254 28.46 -19.18 2.85
C ALA A 254 27.35 -18.16 3.17
N VAL A 255 26.21 -18.23 2.48
CA VAL A 255 25.05 -17.35 2.75
C VAL A 255 24.33 -17.79 4.03
N GLN A 256 24.20 -19.09 4.27
CA GLN A 256 23.56 -19.63 5.48
C GLN A 256 24.42 -19.42 6.73
N GLU A 257 25.74 -19.44 6.60
CA GLU A 257 26.67 -19.12 7.69
C GLU A 257 26.59 -17.64 8.07
N ALA A 258 26.52 -16.74 7.09
CA ALA A 258 26.37 -15.29 7.33
C ALA A 258 24.93 -14.88 7.72
N ASN A 259 23.93 -15.64 7.27
CA ASN A 259 22.52 -15.44 7.60
C ASN A 259 21.82 -16.78 7.83
N PRO A 260 21.82 -17.31 9.06
CA PRO A 260 21.21 -18.59 9.42
C PRO A 260 19.70 -18.68 9.15
N ARG A 261 19.06 -17.53 8.94
CA ARG A 261 17.63 -17.40 8.67
C ARG A 261 17.32 -17.35 7.17
N SER A 262 18.34 -17.37 6.31
CA SER A 262 18.17 -17.54 4.86
C SER A 262 17.63 -18.93 4.55
N GLY A 263 16.59 -19.01 3.70
CA GLY A 263 16.01 -20.29 3.36
C GLY A 263 15.15 -20.33 2.10
N LEU A 264 14.73 -21.54 1.75
CA LEU A 264 13.90 -21.83 0.59
C LEU A 264 12.51 -21.16 0.64
N ALA A 265 11.98 -20.91 1.84
CA ALA A 265 10.68 -20.28 2.02
C ALA A 265 10.66 -18.84 1.49
N GLN A 266 11.70 -18.05 1.80
CA GLN A 266 11.82 -16.66 1.35
C GLN A 266 11.95 -16.59 -0.17
N SER A 267 12.85 -17.40 -0.74
CA SER A 267 13.07 -17.45 -2.19
C SER A 267 11.82 -17.91 -2.95
N SER A 268 11.05 -18.87 -2.41
CA SER A 268 9.81 -19.34 -3.04
C SER A 268 8.76 -18.24 -3.22
N MET A 269 8.62 -17.33 -2.23
CA MET A 269 7.69 -16.20 -2.26
C MET A 269 8.11 -15.17 -3.32
N VAL A 270 9.41 -14.86 -3.40
CA VAL A 270 9.96 -13.95 -4.41
C VAL A 270 9.79 -14.53 -5.81
N VAL A 271 10.06 -15.83 -5.99
CA VAL A 271 9.96 -16.53 -7.27
C VAL A 271 8.53 -16.56 -7.79
N ILE A 272 7.53 -16.95 -6.98
CA ILE A 272 6.13 -16.98 -7.43
C ILE A 272 5.64 -15.57 -7.80
N TYR A 273 6.02 -14.56 -7.02
CA TYR A 273 5.62 -13.19 -7.27
C TYR A 273 6.23 -12.62 -8.56
N CYS A 274 7.52 -12.86 -8.80
CA CYS A 274 8.16 -12.47 -10.05
C CYS A 274 7.56 -13.22 -11.26
N ALA A 275 7.24 -14.50 -11.11
CA ALA A 275 6.53 -15.25 -12.16
C ALA A 275 5.15 -14.64 -12.46
N TYR A 276 4.43 -14.19 -11.43
CA TYR A 276 3.18 -13.44 -11.59
C TYR A 276 3.38 -12.10 -12.31
N LEU A 277 4.41 -11.33 -11.96
CA LEU A 277 4.71 -10.06 -12.64
C LEU A 277 4.99 -10.27 -14.13
N VAL A 278 5.79 -11.29 -14.49
CA VAL A 278 6.09 -11.60 -15.88
C VAL A 278 4.86 -12.12 -16.62
N MET A 279 4.03 -12.96 -15.99
CA MET A 279 2.75 -13.39 -16.58
C MET A 279 1.84 -12.18 -16.84
N SER A 280 1.76 -11.27 -15.88
CA SER A 280 0.98 -10.03 -15.99
C SER A 280 1.56 -9.07 -17.04
N ALA A 281 2.86 -9.16 -17.33
CA ALA A 281 3.51 -8.39 -18.38
C ALA A 281 3.17 -8.95 -19.76
N VAL A 282 3.37 -10.25 -20.00
CA VAL A 282 3.05 -10.89 -21.30
C VAL A 282 1.55 -10.86 -21.61
N ALA A 283 0.69 -10.96 -20.59
CA ALA A 283 -0.77 -10.79 -20.75
C ALA A 283 -1.18 -9.35 -21.12
N ASN A 284 -0.30 -8.38 -20.88
CA ASN A 284 -0.49 -6.96 -21.17
C ASN A 284 0.32 -6.51 -22.41
N GLU A 285 0.93 -7.44 -23.14
CA GLU A 285 1.54 -7.13 -24.43
C GLU A 285 0.45 -6.65 -25.41
N PRO A 286 0.65 -5.51 -26.09
CA PRO A 286 -0.26 -5.05 -27.12
C PRO A 286 -0.28 -5.96 -28.34
N ASN A 287 -1.40 -5.92 -29.07
CA ASN A 287 -1.55 -6.72 -30.28
C ASN A 287 -0.73 -6.12 -31.41
N ASP A 288 0.45 -6.67 -31.63
CA ASP A 288 1.22 -6.45 -32.85
C ASP A 288 0.81 -7.47 -33.93
N GLU A 289 1.31 -7.31 -35.16
CA GLU A 289 1.00 -8.19 -36.32
C GLU A 289 1.25 -9.69 -36.08
N ARG A 290 2.01 -10.05 -35.05
CA ARG A 290 2.44 -11.42 -34.73
C ARG A 290 1.58 -12.15 -33.69
N ASP A 291 0.58 -11.48 -33.12
CA ASP A 291 -0.45 -12.06 -32.24
C ASP A 291 0.09 -12.96 -31.10
N CYS A 292 1.13 -12.48 -30.40
CA CYS A 292 1.79 -13.23 -29.32
C CYS A 292 0.97 -13.34 -28.02
N ASN A 293 -0.11 -12.56 -27.90
CA ASN A 293 -0.99 -12.52 -26.74
C ASN A 293 -2.42 -12.97 -27.11
N PRO A 294 -2.77 -14.26 -26.93
CA PRO A 294 -4.09 -14.77 -27.30
C PRO A 294 -5.21 -14.28 -26.36
N LEU A 295 -4.87 -13.80 -25.15
CA LEU A 295 -5.85 -13.29 -24.19
C LEU A 295 -6.46 -11.95 -24.60
N SER A 296 -5.82 -11.24 -25.52
CA SER A 296 -6.33 -10.00 -26.09
C SER A 296 -7.67 -10.18 -26.83
N LYS A 297 -7.90 -11.37 -27.40
CA LYS A 297 -9.07 -11.72 -28.21
C LYS A 297 -10.19 -12.38 -27.40
N ALA A 298 -9.88 -12.93 -26.23
CA ALA A 298 -10.82 -13.68 -25.40
C ALA A 298 -11.47 -12.80 -24.33
N ARG A 299 -12.43 -11.92 -24.69
CA ARG A 299 -13.01 -10.96 -23.73
C ARG A 299 -14.55 -10.95 -23.62
N GLY A 300 -15.16 -12.14 -23.62
CA GLY A 300 -16.54 -12.31 -23.17
C GLY A 300 -16.66 -12.47 -21.65
N THR A 301 -16.30 -11.46 -20.85
CA THR A 301 -16.41 -11.54 -19.38
C THR A 301 -17.69 -10.86 -18.89
N ARG A 302 -18.45 -11.54 -18.02
CA ARG A 302 -19.66 -10.98 -17.39
C ARG A 302 -19.28 -9.80 -16.49
N THR A 303 -19.98 -8.66 -16.63
CA THR A 303 -19.76 -7.40 -15.90
C THR A 303 -19.64 -7.59 -14.37
N THR A 304 -20.32 -8.58 -13.81
CA THR A 304 -20.28 -8.93 -12.38
C THR A 304 -18.89 -9.39 -11.91
N THR A 305 -18.15 -10.15 -12.73
CA THR A 305 -16.79 -10.62 -12.39
C THR A 305 -15.80 -9.46 -12.41
N VAL A 306 -15.99 -8.52 -13.34
CA VAL A 306 -15.17 -7.30 -13.43
C VAL A 306 -15.40 -6.42 -12.19
N LEU A 307 -16.66 -6.22 -11.78
CA LEU A 307 -17.02 -5.48 -10.57
C LEU A 307 -16.38 -6.09 -9.32
N MET A 308 -16.55 -7.41 -9.12
CA MET A 308 -16.02 -8.09 -7.94
C MET A 308 -14.48 -8.06 -7.90
N GLY A 309 -13.82 -8.24 -9.06
CA GLY A 309 -12.36 -8.15 -9.18
C GLY A 309 -11.83 -6.75 -8.90
N ALA A 310 -12.51 -5.70 -9.37
CA ALA A 310 -12.12 -4.32 -9.14
C ALA A 310 -12.20 -3.94 -7.64
N VAL A 311 -13.30 -4.29 -6.97
CA VAL A 311 -13.47 -4.03 -5.52
C VAL A 311 -12.39 -4.74 -4.71
N PHE A 312 -12.12 -6.01 -5.00
CA PHE A 312 -11.05 -6.75 -4.34
C PHE A 312 -9.68 -6.09 -4.56
N THR A 313 -9.41 -5.62 -5.78
CA THR A 313 -8.16 -4.92 -6.11
C THR A 313 -8.02 -3.63 -5.30
N PHE A 314 -9.05 -2.80 -5.20
CA PHE A 314 -8.97 -1.56 -4.41
C PHE A 314 -8.78 -1.84 -2.91
N LEU A 315 -9.44 -2.86 -2.37
CA LEU A 315 -9.25 -3.28 -0.98
C LEU A 315 -7.83 -3.79 -0.73
N ALA A 316 -7.30 -4.61 -1.64
CA ALA A 316 -5.94 -5.12 -1.57
C ALA A 316 -4.91 -3.98 -1.62
N VAL A 317 -5.09 -3.01 -2.53
CA VAL A 317 -4.21 -1.83 -2.61
C VAL A 317 -4.34 -0.96 -1.36
N ALA A 318 -5.54 -0.77 -0.81
CA ALA A 318 -5.75 -0.01 0.42
C ALA A 318 -5.07 -0.65 1.63
N TYR A 319 -5.18 -1.97 1.76
CA TYR A 319 -4.49 -2.73 2.81
C TYR A 319 -2.97 -2.66 2.63
N SER A 320 -2.47 -2.95 1.42
CA SER A 320 -1.05 -2.91 1.11
C SER A 320 -0.46 -1.53 1.37
N THR A 321 -1.14 -0.46 0.94
CA THR A 321 -0.71 0.93 1.16
C THR A 321 -0.67 1.26 2.64
N SER A 322 -1.70 0.90 3.40
CA SER A 322 -1.74 1.15 4.85
C SER A 322 -0.60 0.44 5.58
N ARG A 323 -0.34 -0.81 5.21
CA ARG A 323 0.78 -1.58 5.75
C ARG A 323 2.12 -0.96 5.37
N ALA A 324 2.31 -0.64 4.08
CA ALA A 324 3.51 -0.01 3.55
C ALA A 324 3.84 1.31 4.24
N ALA A 325 2.83 2.15 4.40
CA ALA A 325 2.93 3.46 5.03
C ALA A 325 3.34 3.37 6.52
N THR A 326 3.00 2.27 7.19
CA THR A 326 3.35 2.03 8.61
C THR A 326 4.69 1.32 8.82
N GLN A 327 5.02 0.36 7.94
CA GLN A 327 6.25 -0.43 8.06
C GLN A 327 7.46 0.26 7.44
N GLY A 328 7.30 0.95 6.30
CA GLY A 328 8.41 1.62 5.62
C GLY A 328 8.99 2.81 6.39
N GLY A 329 8.25 3.38 7.35
CA GLY A 329 8.76 4.37 8.28
C GLY A 329 9.84 3.82 9.23
N LYS A 330 9.81 2.51 9.53
CA LYS A 330 10.81 1.86 10.40
C LYS A 330 12.13 1.57 9.68
N ALA A 331 12.10 1.42 8.35
CA ALA A 331 13.31 1.18 7.55
C ALA A 331 14.14 2.46 7.27
N GLY A 332 13.52 3.64 7.37
CA GLY A 332 14.18 4.96 7.17
C GLY A 332 14.45 5.75 8.45
N ILE A 333 13.96 5.26 9.59
CA ILE A 333 14.30 5.78 10.91
C ILE A 333 15.33 4.81 11.46
N ASN A 334 16.55 5.28 11.72
CA ASN A 334 17.49 4.57 12.58
C ASN A 334 16.82 4.33 13.94
N GLN A 335 16.16 3.20 14.09
CA GLN A 335 15.77 2.62 15.35
C GLN A 335 16.87 1.58 15.62
N GLY A 336 17.91 1.84 16.39
CA GLY A 336 17.93 2.78 17.50
C GLY A 336 16.91 2.41 18.58
N ASP A 337 16.37 1.19 18.55
CA ASP A 337 15.76 0.62 19.75
C ASP A 337 16.88 0.52 20.79
N TYR A 338 16.59 1.01 21.98
CA TYR A 338 17.51 1.40 23.05
C TYR A 338 18.22 2.74 22.77
N ALA A 339 17.61 3.82 23.25
CA ALA A 339 18.44 4.88 23.82
C ALA A 339 19.19 4.24 25.01
N PRO A 340 20.53 4.09 24.97
CA PRO A 340 21.24 3.67 26.16
C PRO A 340 20.98 4.71 27.25
N LEU A 341 20.40 4.27 28.37
CA LEU A 341 20.46 5.06 29.60
C LEU A 341 21.94 5.30 29.88
N ASN A 342 22.34 6.56 29.87
CA ASN A 342 23.68 6.98 30.22
C ASN A 342 23.94 6.56 31.68
N SER A 343 24.69 5.47 31.86
CA SER A 343 24.95 4.86 33.16
C SER A 343 26.06 5.56 33.97
N ASP A 344 26.50 6.75 33.55
CA ASP A 344 27.48 7.56 34.29
C ASP A 344 26.94 8.20 35.58
N SER A 345 25.69 7.91 35.95
CA SER A 345 25.09 8.31 37.23
C SER A 345 24.44 7.13 37.93
N ALA A 346 25.23 6.08 38.21
CA ALA A 346 24.84 5.05 39.15
C ALA A 346 24.67 5.66 40.55
N VAL A 347 23.43 6.01 40.91
CA VAL A 347 23.05 6.40 42.28
C VAL A 347 23.19 5.16 43.18
N PRO A 348 23.75 5.27 44.41
CA PRO A 348 23.99 4.11 45.27
C PRO A 348 22.68 3.42 45.65
N LEU A 349 22.69 2.08 45.66
CA LEU A 349 21.59 1.24 46.13
C LEU A 349 21.14 1.66 47.53
N ILE A 350 19.90 2.13 47.66
CA ILE A 350 19.25 2.40 48.94
C ILE A 350 18.96 1.05 49.60
N SER A 351 19.75 0.68 50.60
CA SER A 351 19.65 -0.59 51.33
C SER A 351 18.68 -0.52 52.53
N SER A 352 17.66 0.32 52.50
CA SER A 352 16.72 0.47 53.62
C SER A 352 15.30 0.72 53.13
N PRO A 353 14.33 -0.15 53.47
CA PRO A 353 12.93 0.12 53.17
C PRO A 353 12.44 1.29 54.03
N PRO A 354 11.75 2.31 53.45
CA PRO A 354 11.21 3.39 54.23
C PRO A 354 10.03 2.88 55.06
N ASN A 355 10.16 3.06 56.37
CA ASN A 355 9.14 2.72 57.34
C ASN A 355 8.10 3.87 57.35
N GLY A 356 6.94 3.69 56.74
CA GLY A 356 5.88 4.71 56.75
C GLY A 356 4.76 4.47 55.75
N SER A 357 3.53 4.42 56.24
CA SER A 357 2.29 4.08 55.55
C SER A 357 1.77 5.13 54.54
N SER A 358 2.58 5.59 53.59
CA SER A 358 2.08 6.46 52.51
C SER A 358 2.87 6.47 51.20
N MET A 359 3.67 5.44 50.89
CA MET A 359 4.25 5.34 49.56
C MET A 359 3.20 4.79 48.59
N ARG A 360 2.80 5.60 47.60
CA ARG A 360 1.91 5.16 46.53
C ARG A 360 2.65 4.13 45.68
N ARG A 361 1.97 3.06 45.27
CA ARG A 361 2.53 1.98 44.45
C ARG A 361 3.18 2.52 43.15
N SER A 362 2.62 3.59 42.60
CA SER A 362 3.17 4.38 41.49
C SER A 362 4.58 4.89 41.75
N ASP A 363 4.88 5.40 42.94
CA ASP A 363 6.18 6.00 43.26
C ASP A 363 7.25 4.91 43.40
N ALA A 364 6.86 3.72 43.88
CA ALA A 364 7.73 2.56 43.95
C ALA A 364 8.04 1.98 42.57
N LEU A 365 7.06 1.93 41.66
CA LEU A 365 7.27 1.50 40.27
C LEU A 365 8.13 2.51 39.49
N LEU A 366 7.89 3.81 39.69
CA LEU A 366 8.66 4.86 39.03
C LEU A 366 10.12 4.84 39.51
N ALA A 367 10.36 4.61 40.81
CA ALA A 367 11.70 4.37 41.35
C ALA A 367 12.33 3.05 40.84
N ALA A 368 11.53 2.00 40.62
CA ALA A 368 12.01 0.73 40.06
C ALA A 368 12.39 0.85 38.57
N VAL A 369 11.69 1.69 37.81
CA VAL A 369 12.04 2.05 36.43
C VAL A 369 13.26 2.97 36.39
N GLU A 370 13.33 3.97 37.27
CA GLU A 370 14.46 4.89 37.37
C GLU A 370 15.75 4.17 37.82
N SER A 371 15.62 3.13 38.65
CA SER A 371 16.74 2.24 39.01
C SER A 371 17.04 1.14 37.98
N GLY A 372 16.29 1.06 36.88
CA GLY A 372 16.51 0.11 35.79
C GLY A 372 16.12 -1.34 36.12
N ALA A 373 15.42 -1.58 37.22
CA ALA A 373 14.95 -2.91 37.62
C ALA A 373 13.73 -3.37 36.82
N LEU A 374 12.96 -2.43 36.24
CA LEU A 374 11.78 -2.69 35.41
C LEU A 374 11.81 -1.87 34.11
N PRO A 375 11.29 -2.41 33.00
CA PRO A 375 11.09 -1.64 31.78
C PRO A 375 10.00 -0.57 31.99
N VAL A 376 10.06 0.52 31.23
CA VAL A 376 9.09 1.64 31.30
C VAL A 376 7.65 1.16 31.10
N SER A 377 7.44 0.07 30.35
CA SER A 377 6.12 -0.57 30.15
C SER A 377 5.49 -1.11 31.43
N ALA A 378 6.25 -1.31 32.52
CA ALA A 378 5.70 -1.72 33.82
C ALA A 378 4.91 -0.58 34.51
N LEU A 379 5.06 0.67 34.05
CA LEU A 379 4.22 1.79 34.50
C LEU A 379 2.84 1.81 33.82
N ASP A 380 2.63 0.99 32.79
CA ASP A 380 1.38 0.94 32.04
C ASP A 380 0.37 -0.11 32.59
N GLU A 381 0.76 -0.94 33.58
CA GLU A 381 -0.06 -2.06 34.08
C GLU A 381 -0.96 -1.74 35.30
N ASP A 382 -0.87 -0.54 35.89
CA ASP A 382 -1.45 -0.25 37.22
C ASP A 382 -2.56 0.84 37.25
N ASP A 383 -3.36 1.00 36.18
CA ASP A 383 -4.51 1.93 36.15
C ASP A 383 -5.89 1.21 36.11
N ASP A 384 -6.00 0.03 36.75
CA ASP A 384 -7.29 -0.61 37.06
C ASP A 384 -7.65 -0.35 38.53
N ASP A 385 -8.18 0.85 38.82
CA ASP A 385 -9.15 1.16 39.90
C ASP A 385 -9.07 2.67 40.24
N ASP A 386 -9.88 3.49 39.58
CA ASP A 386 -10.67 4.59 40.20
C ASP A 386 -11.40 5.45 39.13
N ASP A 387 -12.65 5.78 39.43
CA ASP A 387 -13.67 6.39 38.58
C ASP A 387 -13.30 7.73 37.89
N ALA A 388 -12.62 7.66 36.75
CA ALA A 388 -12.68 8.71 35.74
C ALA A 388 -12.50 8.13 34.33
N GLU A 389 -13.48 8.41 33.47
CA GLU A 389 -13.50 8.12 32.02
C GLU A 389 -12.31 8.79 31.30
N TYR A 390 -11.11 8.21 31.44
CA TYR A 390 -9.90 8.63 30.73
C TYR A 390 -9.51 7.62 29.66
N ASP A 391 -9.10 8.20 28.55
CA ASP A 391 -8.86 7.67 27.21
C ASP A 391 -7.80 6.56 27.16
N THR A 392 -8.21 5.31 27.37
CA THR A 392 -7.41 4.09 27.12
C THR A 392 -7.15 3.81 25.62
N LYS A 393 -7.39 4.79 24.74
CA LYS A 393 -7.39 4.63 23.28
C LYS A 393 -6.28 5.38 22.53
N ASP A 394 -5.45 6.16 23.23
CA ASP A 394 -4.31 6.88 22.64
C ASP A 394 -3.04 6.01 22.61
N ASP A 395 -2.86 5.29 21.50
CA ASP A 395 -1.68 4.47 21.24
C ASP A 395 -0.45 5.29 20.80
N GLU A 396 -0.55 6.63 20.72
CA GLU A 396 0.57 7.52 20.40
C GLU A 396 1.04 8.37 21.59
N LYS A 397 0.58 8.07 22.82
CA LYS A 397 0.91 8.81 24.06
C LYS A 397 2.42 9.01 24.30
N ASN A 398 3.25 8.07 23.85
CA ASN A 398 4.71 8.08 24.05
C ASN A 398 5.52 8.47 22.79
N GLY A 399 4.86 8.80 21.68
CA GLY A 399 5.50 9.18 20.41
C GLY A 399 4.73 8.72 19.17
N CYS A 400 5.10 9.23 17.99
CA CYS A 400 4.45 8.84 16.74
C CYS A 400 4.74 7.36 16.39
N GLN A 401 3.68 6.56 16.19
CA GLN A 401 3.80 5.13 15.84
C GLN A 401 4.36 4.88 14.43
N TYR A 402 4.30 5.88 13.56
CA TYR A 402 4.83 5.88 12.21
C TYR A 402 5.19 7.30 11.77
N ASN A 403 6.05 7.42 10.77
CA ASN A 403 6.38 8.74 10.19
C ASN A 403 5.20 9.25 9.34
N TYR A 404 4.52 10.30 9.81
CA TYR A 404 3.35 10.85 9.12
C TYR A 404 3.63 11.38 7.71
N THR A 405 4.82 11.96 7.48
CA THR A 405 5.23 12.45 6.16
C THR A 405 5.39 11.28 5.20
N PHE A 406 6.12 10.24 5.62
CA PHE A 406 6.31 9.02 4.83
C PHE A 406 4.97 8.33 4.56
N PHE A 407 4.08 8.28 5.55
CA PHE A 407 2.75 7.72 5.39
C PHE A 407 1.99 8.39 4.23
N HIS A 408 1.95 9.72 4.21
CA HIS A 408 1.28 10.44 3.14
C HIS A 408 2.00 10.34 1.79
N LEU A 409 3.32 10.26 1.77
CA LEU A 409 4.06 9.99 0.54
C LEU A 409 3.64 8.65 -0.09
N VAL A 410 3.55 7.59 0.71
CA VAL A 410 3.12 6.26 0.24
C VAL A 410 1.68 6.30 -0.28
N PHE A 411 0.77 7.00 0.39
CA PHE A 411 -0.60 7.19 -0.08
C PHE A 411 -0.70 8.02 -1.37
N ALA A 412 0.14 9.04 -1.55
CA ALA A 412 0.20 9.81 -2.79
C ALA A 412 0.67 8.95 -3.97
N LEU A 413 1.70 8.12 -3.75
CA LEU A 413 2.20 7.17 -4.74
C LEU A 413 1.17 6.08 -5.06
N ALA A 414 0.42 5.60 -4.05
CA ALA A 414 -0.68 4.67 -4.25
C ALA A 414 -1.81 5.27 -5.12
N ALA A 415 -2.14 6.56 -4.92
CA ALA A 415 -3.11 7.26 -5.76
C ALA A 415 -2.67 7.35 -7.23
N MET A 416 -1.38 7.60 -7.48
CA MET A 416 -0.80 7.56 -8.82
C MET A 416 -0.87 6.15 -9.41
N TYR A 417 -0.50 5.12 -8.64
CA TYR A 417 -0.60 3.72 -9.05
C TYR A 417 -2.03 3.31 -9.43
N ILE A 418 -3.03 3.64 -8.60
CA ILE A 418 -4.44 3.34 -8.90
C ILE A 418 -4.88 4.05 -10.18
N SER A 419 -4.46 5.29 -10.39
CA SER A 419 -4.76 6.03 -11.62
C SER A 419 -4.18 5.34 -12.85
N MET A 420 -2.94 4.86 -12.77
CA MET A 420 -2.30 4.11 -13.85
C MET A 420 -2.95 2.76 -14.10
N VAL A 421 -3.32 2.02 -13.05
CA VAL A 421 -4.04 0.74 -13.19
C VAL A 421 -5.40 0.96 -13.87
N LEU A 422 -6.17 1.97 -13.44
CA LEU A 422 -7.48 2.29 -13.99
C LEU A 422 -7.43 2.80 -15.43
N THR A 423 -6.41 3.59 -15.77
CA THR A 423 -6.15 4.06 -17.14
C THR A 423 -5.37 3.05 -17.98
N ASN A 424 -5.18 1.83 -17.48
CA ASN A 424 -4.49 0.76 -18.19
C ASN A 424 -3.07 1.08 -18.61
N TRP A 425 -2.37 1.92 -17.84
CA TRP A 425 -1.02 2.36 -18.15
C TRP A 425 -0.90 2.94 -19.57
N ASN A 426 -2.00 3.54 -20.05
CA ASN A 426 -2.04 4.10 -21.38
C ASN A 426 -1.28 5.43 -21.40
N THR A 427 -0.34 5.55 -22.33
CA THR A 427 0.33 6.83 -22.61
C THR A 427 -0.47 7.56 -23.68
N TYR A 428 -0.91 8.78 -23.40
CA TYR A 428 -1.58 9.62 -24.39
C TYR A 428 -0.58 9.94 -25.51
N GLN A 429 -0.67 9.24 -26.64
CA GLN A 429 0.06 9.55 -27.87
C GLN A 429 -0.86 10.32 -28.82
N THR A 430 -0.30 11.32 -29.50
CA THR A 430 -0.98 12.14 -30.50
C THR A 430 -0.67 11.58 -31.88
N GLU A 431 -1.20 10.40 -32.23
CA GLU A 431 -1.07 9.90 -33.61
C GLU A 431 -2.40 10.01 -34.35
N GLU A 432 -2.32 10.72 -35.49
CA GLU A 432 -3.38 10.84 -36.49
C GLU A 432 -3.59 9.50 -37.17
N GLY A 433 -4.82 8.99 -37.13
CA GLY A 433 -5.32 8.10 -38.19
C GLY A 433 -5.19 6.60 -37.96
N SER A 434 -5.77 6.06 -36.89
CA SER A 434 -6.30 4.68 -36.94
C SER A 434 -7.47 4.50 -35.97
N ASP A 435 -8.64 4.13 -36.50
CA ASP A 435 -9.83 3.74 -35.73
C ASP A 435 -9.61 2.37 -35.05
N HIS A 436 -8.76 2.35 -34.03
CA HIS A 436 -8.60 1.18 -33.17
C HIS A 436 -9.11 1.54 -31.78
N LEU A 437 -10.22 0.90 -31.39
CA LEU A 437 -10.76 0.86 -30.05
C LEU A 437 -9.61 0.84 -29.04
N ILE A 438 -9.51 1.86 -28.19
CA ILE A 438 -8.48 1.92 -27.15
C ILE A 438 -8.67 0.73 -26.19
N TYR A 439 -7.82 -0.28 -26.31
CA TYR A 439 -7.96 -1.54 -25.57
C TYR A 439 -7.30 -1.47 -24.17
N ILE A 440 -8.05 -1.97 -23.20
CA ILE A 440 -7.73 -2.00 -21.77
C ILE A 440 -6.56 -2.95 -21.49
N GLY A 441 -5.40 -2.41 -21.12
CA GLY A 441 -4.30 -3.09 -20.42
C GLY A 441 -3.06 -3.37 -21.26
N GLN A 442 -3.07 -2.93 -22.52
CA GLN A 442 -2.13 -3.36 -23.55
C GLN A 442 -1.22 -2.21 -23.98
N SER A 443 -0.10 -2.01 -23.27
CA SER A 443 0.88 -0.99 -23.63
C SER A 443 2.30 -1.42 -23.29
N TRP A 444 3.25 -1.15 -24.20
CA TRP A 444 4.66 -1.45 -24.00
C TRP A 444 5.24 -0.84 -22.70
N PRO A 445 4.90 0.39 -22.29
CA PRO A 445 5.34 0.94 -21.00
C PRO A 445 4.91 0.08 -19.81
N ALA A 446 3.67 -0.42 -19.80
CA ALA A 446 3.16 -1.26 -18.72
C ALA A 446 3.93 -2.57 -18.61
N VAL A 447 4.23 -3.17 -19.77
CA VAL A 447 4.99 -4.42 -19.86
C VAL A 447 6.40 -4.21 -19.30
N TRP A 448 7.10 -3.17 -19.74
CA TRP A 448 8.45 -2.86 -19.26
C TRP A 448 8.51 -2.53 -17.78
N VAL A 449 7.55 -1.76 -17.25
CA VAL A 449 7.50 -1.47 -15.80
C VAL A 449 7.41 -2.78 -15.00
N LYS A 450 6.57 -3.73 -15.42
CA LYS A 450 6.42 -5.02 -14.72
C LYS A 450 7.65 -5.91 -14.84
N VAL A 451 8.24 -6.02 -16.03
CA VAL A 451 9.44 -6.82 -16.28
C VAL A 451 10.64 -6.26 -15.51
N VAL A 452 10.88 -4.95 -15.58
CA VAL A 452 11.97 -4.31 -14.82
C VAL A 452 11.74 -4.41 -13.32
N SER A 453 10.49 -4.31 -12.86
CA SER A 453 10.15 -4.54 -11.45
C SER A 453 10.49 -5.94 -10.98
N SER A 454 10.30 -6.98 -11.81
CA SER A 454 10.70 -8.35 -11.42
C SER A 454 12.22 -8.49 -11.33
N TRP A 455 12.98 -7.86 -12.23
CA TRP A 455 14.45 -7.86 -12.18
C TRP A 455 14.97 -7.14 -10.94
N ILE A 456 14.38 -5.99 -10.60
CA ILE A 456 14.72 -5.25 -9.38
C ILE A 456 14.35 -6.09 -8.15
N CYS A 457 13.22 -6.80 -8.15
CA CYS A 457 12.84 -7.69 -7.04
C CYS A 457 13.88 -8.79 -6.81
N TYR A 458 14.31 -9.48 -7.87
CA TYR A 458 15.40 -10.47 -7.78
C TYR A 458 16.72 -9.84 -7.34
N GLY A 459 17.05 -8.65 -7.84
CA GLY A 459 18.26 -7.93 -7.46
C GLY A 459 18.27 -7.54 -5.98
N LEU A 460 17.16 -6.98 -5.47
CA LEU A 460 17.01 -6.59 -4.07
C LEU A 460 17.07 -7.80 -3.14
N TYR A 461 16.39 -8.90 -3.50
CA TYR A 461 16.45 -10.14 -2.72
C TYR A 461 17.84 -10.80 -2.77
N GLY A 462 18.45 -10.88 -3.96
CA GLY A 462 19.81 -11.38 -4.10
C GLY A 462 20.81 -10.55 -3.30
N PHE A 463 20.65 -9.22 -3.31
CA PHE A 463 21.46 -8.32 -2.49
C PHE A 463 21.22 -8.51 -0.99
N SER A 464 19.97 -8.71 -0.53
CA SER A 464 19.71 -8.95 0.91
C SER A 464 20.36 -10.24 1.42
N LEU A 465 20.52 -11.24 0.55
CA LEU A 465 21.23 -12.48 0.87
C LEU A 465 22.76 -12.35 0.81
N LEU A 466 23.29 -11.63 -0.19
CA LEU A 466 24.73 -11.53 -0.42
C LEU A 466 25.41 -10.42 0.38
N ALA A 467 24.68 -9.38 0.78
CA ALA A 467 25.26 -8.23 1.48
C ALA A 467 25.98 -8.62 2.80
N PRO A 468 25.43 -9.51 3.66
CA PRO A 468 26.14 -9.99 4.85
C PRO A 468 27.44 -10.73 4.54
N VAL A 469 27.50 -11.44 3.41
CA VAL A 469 28.69 -12.19 2.98
C VAL A 469 29.75 -11.27 2.38
N LEU A 470 29.35 -10.29 1.58
CA LEU A 470 30.25 -9.39 0.85
C LEU A 470 30.77 -8.24 1.72
N PHE A 471 30.02 -7.83 2.74
CA PHE A 471 30.37 -6.72 3.63
C PHE A 471 30.28 -7.14 5.10
N PRO A 472 31.03 -8.18 5.54
CA PRO A 472 30.90 -8.73 6.89
C PRO A 472 31.10 -7.66 7.97
N ASP A 473 32.06 -6.75 7.80
CA ASP A 473 32.35 -5.66 8.76
C ASP A 473 31.15 -4.73 9.03
N ARG A 474 30.16 -4.66 8.13
CA ARG A 474 28.95 -3.84 8.32
C ARG A 474 27.85 -4.56 9.12
N PHE A 475 27.91 -5.89 9.17
CA PHE A 475 26.86 -6.74 9.74
C PHE A 475 27.32 -7.57 10.93
N LEU A 476 28.61 -7.51 11.30
CA LEU A 476 29.19 -8.19 12.46
C LEU A 476 29.01 -7.41 13.79
N ASP A 477 28.63 -6.13 13.73
CA ASP A 477 28.50 -5.24 14.91
C ASP A 477 27.07 -5.17 15.50
N TYR A 478 26.17 -6.10 15.16
CA TYR A 478 24.79 -6.16 15.69
C TYR A 478 24.39 -7.54 16.19
#